data_AF-A0A951H9A6-F1
#
_entry.id   AF-A0A951H9A6-F1
#
_cell.length_a   1.000
_cell.length_b   1.000
_cell.length_c   1.000
_cell.angle_alpha   90.00
_cell.angle_beta   90.00
_cell.angle_gamma   90.00
#
_symmetry.space_group_name_H-M   'P 1'
#
loop_
_entity.id
_entity.type
_entity.pdbx_description
1 polymer ?
#
loop_
_entity_poly.entity_id
_entity_poly.type
_entity_poly.pdbx_seq_one_letter_code
_entity_poly.pdbx_strand_id
1 'polypeptide(L)'
;MKETYYLPASKLKLREREDGSLLMHLDGQSVELAQPKRALPLSNPDEFIILYDLDGNELGILHDLTELDSKSRDALQEALKKAYRIETITRILEVERDTLTGQVRWRVEIAVESSREQYSEERLADTIKPSDAQNGQAEDTTGPLRAATKSSVTGEVPAAQIDGMPPAGPSNEQDGQSHNGNGASHSEEKLLSKVRLFRPRDKERRKDKEQPDDDSEIMSGEEREFMINGQEDVQTARYPHIYIVDTDRNRYEILDCEALDLASRQAAERYF
;
A
#
# COMPACT_ATOMS: atom_id res chain seq x y z
N MET A 1 32.24 -6.00 1.04
CA MET A 1 30.86 -6.48 1.28
C MET A 1 30.77 -6.81 2.77
N LYS A 2 29.66 -6.49 3.45
CA LYS A 2 29.37 -7.15 4.74
C LYS A 2 29.03 -8.61 4.44
N GLU A 3 29.49 -9.51 5.30
CA GLU A 3 29.19 -10.94 5.20
C GLU A 3 27.73 -11.18 5.65
N THR A 4 27.00 -12.04 4.96
CA THR A 4 25.60 -12.35 5.30
C THR A 4 25.56 -13.08 6.65
N TYR A 5 24.92 -12.47 7.65
CA TYR A 5 24.86 -13.02 8.99
C TYR A 5 23.55 -13.78 9.22
N TYR A 6 23.64 -15.10 9.32
CA TYR A 6 22.50 -15.97 9.61
C TYR A 6 22.27 -16.09 11.13
N LEU A 7 21.02 -15.90 11.54
CA LEU A 7 20.60 -16.00 12.93
C LEU A 7 20.40 -17.48 13.31
N PRO A 8 21.06 -18.00 14.36
CA PRO A 8 20.91 -19.38 14.78
C PRO A 8 19.53 -19.61 15.43
N ALA A 9 18.58 -20.16 14.67
CA ALA A 9 17.18 -20.34 15.05
C ALA A 9 16.98 -21.04 16.41
N SER A 10 17.86 -21.99 16.76
CA SER A 10 17.84 -22.70 18.05
C SER A 10 18.08 -21.80 19.27
N LYS A 11 18.83 -20.70 19.10
CA LYS A 11 19.10 -19.67 20.13
C LYS A 11 18.13 -18.50 20.05
N LEU A 12 17.50 -18.29 18.90
CA LEU A 12 16.56 -17.21 18.66
C LEU A 12 15.24 -17.48 19.40
N LYS A 13 14.74 -16.49 20.13
CA LYS A 13 13.41 -16.50 20.75
C LYS A 13 12.68 -15.22 20.35
N LEU A 14 11.45 -15.38 19.86
CA LEU A 14 10.61 -14.27 19.42
C LEU A 14 9.31 -14.28 20.23
N ARG A 15 8.80 -13.10 20.56
CA ARG A 15 7.49 -12.93 21.18
C ARG A 15 6.87 -11.60 20.77
N GLU A 16 5.58 -11.61 20.54
CA GLU A 16 4.78 -10.37 20.49
C GLU A 16 4.56 -9.85 21.92
N ARG A 17 4.45 -8.53 22.07
CA ARG A 17 4.08 -7.83 23.31
C ARG A 17 2.65 -7.31 23.23
N GLU A 18 2.09 -6.85 24.35
CA GLU A 18 0.69 -6.37 24.43
C GLU A 18 0.40 -5.15 23.53
N ASP A 19 1.43 -4.41 23.13
CA ASP A 19 1.40 -3.28 22.19
C ASP A 19 1.57 -3.70 20.71
N GLY A 20 1.68 -5.00 20.43
CA GLY A 20 1.92 -5.54 19.09
C GLY A 20 3.38 -5.51 18.62
N SER A 21 4.30 -4.95 19.41
CA SER A 21 5.74 -4.95 19.07
C SER A 21 6.32 -6.37 19.14
N LEU A 22 7.25 -6.68 18.22
CA LEU A 22 7.95 -7.96 18.17
C LEU A 22 9.28 -7.85 18.90
N LEU A 23 9.45 -8.60 20.00
CA LEU A 23 10.70 -8.64 20.75
C LEU A 23 11.53 -9.89 20.38
N MET A 24 12.77 -9.65 19.98
CA MET A 24 13.80 -10.66 19.84
C MET A 24 14.55 -10.87 21.16
N HIS A 25 14.89 -12.11 21.45
CA HIS A 25 15.91 -12.48 22.43
C HIS A 25 16.91 -13.45 21.80
N LEU A 26 18.20 -13.14 21.92
CA LEU A 26 19.31 -13.91 21.35
C LEU A 26 20.53 -13.81 22.28
N ASP A 27 21.11 -14.96 22.66
CA ASP A 27 22.33 -15.05 23.49
C ASP A 27 22.33 -14.15 24.75
N GLY A 28 21.16 -13.99 25.38
CA GLY A 28 20.99 -13.21 26.62
C GLY A 28 20.68 -11.73 26.41
N GLN A 29 20.72 -11.23 25.17
CA GLN A 29 20.32 -9.86 24.82
C GLN A 29 18.89 -9.85 24.27
N SER A 30 18.14 -8.78 24.56
CA SER A 30 16.80 -8.55 24.02
C SER A 30 16.80 -7.27 23.19
N VAL A 31 16.19 -7.31 22.01
CA VAL A 31 16.11 -6.19 21.06
C VAL A 31 14.68 -6.13 20.51
N GLU A 32 14.12 -4.93 20.43
CA GLU A 32 12.82 -4.71 19.78
C GLU A 32 13.01 -4.61 18.27
N LEU A 33 12.18 -5.34 17.52
CA LEU A 33 12.31 -5.46 16.07
C LEU A 33 11.38 -4.48 15.35
N ALA A 34 11.89 -3.89 14.27
CA ALA A 34 11.05 -3.31 13.24
C ALA A 34 10.34 -4.41 12.43
N GLN A 35 9.44 -4.01 11.52
CA GLN A 35 8.71 -4.96 10.66
C GLN A 35 9.67 -5.93 9.93
N PRO A 36 9.50 -7.26 10.09
CA PRO A 36 10.34 -8.25 9.44
C PRO A 36 10.11 -8.26 7.93
N LYS A 37 11.15 -8.57 7.14
CA LYS A 37 11.07 -8.60 5.68
C LYS A 37 11.44 -9.97 5.13
N ARG A 38 10.63 -10.48 4.21
CA ARG A 38 10.96 -11.62 3.36
C ARG A 38 11.98 -11.18 2.31
N ALA A 39 13.09 -11.91 2.18
CA ALA A 39 13.97 -11.78 1.03
C ALA A 39 13.39 -12.51 -0.20
N LEU A 40 14.16 -12.57 -1.28
CA LEU A 40 13.89 -13.48 -2.39
C LEU A 40 14.29 -14.92 -1.99
N PRO A 41 13.60 -15.98 -2.46
CA PRO A 41 12.64 -15.99 -3.56
C PRO A 41 11.16 -15.94 -3.14
N LEU A 42 10.30 -15.36 -4.00
CA LEU A 42 8.85 -15.28 -3.76
C LEU A 42 8.13 -16.65 -3.71
N SER A 43 8.75 -17.72 -4.22
CA SER A 43 8.20 -19.08 -4.16
C SER A 43 8.21 -19.68 -2.75
N ASN A 44 9.17 -19.25 -1.93
CA ASN A 44 9.41 -19.77 -0.58
C ASN A 44 9.32 -18.60 0.40
N PRO A 45 8.13 -18.00 0.61
CA PRO A 45 7.99 -16.75 1.36
C PRO A 45 8.34 -16.90 2.86
N ASP A 46 8.44 -18.12 3.36
CA ASP A 46 8.77 -18.41 4.76
C ASP A 46 10.27 -18.76 4.95
N GLU A 47 11.06 -18.70 3.87
CA GLU A 47 12.52 -18.74 3.90
C GLU A 47 13.12 -17.32 3.83
N PHE A 48 14.37 -17.17 4.30
CA PHE A 48 15.19 -15.96 4.24
C PHE A 48 14.50 -14.69 4.77
N ILE A 49 14.12 -14.71 6.06
CA ILE A 49 13.49 -13.56 6.72
C ILE A 49 14.55 -12.69 7.38
N ILE A 50 14.66 -11.45 6.90
CA ILE A 50 15.58 -10.43 7.42
C ILE A 50 14.93 -9.71 8.59
N LEU A 51 15.63 -9.68 9.73
CA LEU A 51 15.22 -8.97 10.93
C LEU A 51 16.03 -7.67 11.09
N TYR A 52 15.34 -6.61 11.51
CA TYR A 52 15.91 -5.27 11.71
C TYR A 52 15.58 -4.77 13.13
N ASP A 53 16.45 -3.96 13.71
CA ASP A 53 16.09 -3.15 14.88
C ASP A 53 15.22 -1.94 14.47
N LEU A 54 14.74 -1.19 15.46
CA LEU A 54 13.93 0.02 15.25
C LEU A 54 14.69 1.15 14.53
N ASP A 55 16.02 1.18 14.61
CA ASP A 55 16.88 2.12 13.88
C ASP A 55 17.08 1.71 12.40
N GLY A 56 16.56 0.55 12.00
CA GLY A 56 16.65 0.02 10.64
C GLY A 56 17.97 -0.71 10.33
N ASN A 57 18.80 -1.01 11.32
CA ASN A 57 19.99 -1.82 11.14
C ASN A 57 19.60 -3.29 10.94
N GLU A 58 20.21 -3.96 9.97
CA GLU A 58 20.06 -5.40 9.80
C GLU A 58 20.72 -6.15 10.95
N LEU A 59 19.92 -6.94 11.67
CA LEU A 59 20.37 -7.81 12.77
C LEU A 59 20.78 -9.20 12.26
N GLY A 60 20.23 -9.62 11.12
CA GLY A 60 20.58 -10.86 10.43
C GLY A 60 19.38 -11.51 9.74
N ILE A 61 19.63 -12.68 9.14
CA ILE A 61 18.66 -13.45 8.38
C ILE A 61 18.32 -14.76 9.10
N LEU A 62 17.05 -15.01 9.37
CA LEU A 62 16.53 -16.34 9.68
C LEU A 62 16.38 -17.13 8.37
N HIS A 63 16.97 -18.32 8.29
CA HIS A 63 16.95 -19.12 7.06
C HIS A 63 15.57 -19.69 6.74
N ASP A 64 14.87 -20.26 7.72
CA ASP A 64 13.52 -20.84 7.56
C ASP A 64 12.73 -20.71 8.88
N LEU A 65 11.45 -20.35 8.80
CA LEU A 65 10.50 -20.36 9.92
C LEU A 65 10.37 -21.73 10.61
N THR A 66 10.53 -22.84 9.89
CA THR A 66 10.37 -24.18 10.48
C THR A 66 11.47 -24.54 11.47
N GLU A 67 12.63 -23.87 11.40
CA GLU A 67 13.75 -24.02 12.32
C GLU A 67 13.49 -23.40 13.71
N LEU A 68 12.49 -22.52 13.84
CA LEU A 68 12.08 -21.91 15.10
C LEU A 68 11.25 -22.87 15.97
N ASP A 69 11.32 -22.68 17.30
CA ASP A 69 10.31 -23.26 18.19
C ASP A 69 8.91 -22.67 17.89
N SER A 70 7.86 -23.40 18.23
CA SER A 70 6.48 -23.02 17.89
C SER A 70 6.14 -21.59 18.29
N LYS A 71 6.46 -21.15 19.53
CA LYS A 71 6.07 -19.82 19.99
C LYS A 71 6.77 -18.72 19.22
N SER A 72 8.05 -18.91 18.93
CA SER A 72 8.83 -17.96 18.14
C SER A 72 8.37 -17.92 16.67
N ARG A 73 8.02 -19.08 16.10
CA ARG A 73 7.46 -19.17 14.75
C ARG A 73 6.11 -18.48 14.65
N ASP A 74 5.18 -18.80 15.53
CA ASP A 74 3.82 -18.26 15.52
C ASP A 74 3.86 -16.71 15.66
N ALA A 75 4.72 -16.19 16.55
CA ALA A 75 4.93 -14.75 16.71
C ALA A 75 5.52 -14.07 15.45
N LEU A 76 6.48 -14.71 14.78
CA LEU A 76 7.06 -14.17 13.54
C LEU A 76 6.10 -14.28 12.35
N GLN A 77 5.27 -15.33 12.30
CA GLN A 77 4.23 -15.49 11.28
C GLN A 77 3.15 -14.41 11.40
N GLU A 78 2.66 -14.10 12.60
CA GLU A 78 1.72 -12.99 12.79
C GLU A 78 2.37 -11.63 12.52
N ALA A 79 3.63 -11.40 12.92
CA ALA A 79 4.36 -10.18 12.56
C ALA A 79 4.54 -10.02 11.04
N LEU A 80 4.84 -11.10 10.31
CA LEU A 80 4.90 -11.11 8.84
C LEU A 80 3.52 -10.90 8.21
N LYS A 81 2.47 -11.53 8.74
CA LYS A 81 1.09 -11.34 8.25
C LYS A 81 0.63 -9.88 8.40
N LYS A 82 0.94 -9.24 9.54
CA LYS A 82 0.74 -7.81 9.77
C LYS A 82 1.57 -6.97 8.80
N ALA A 83 2.88 -7.19 8.75
CA ALA A 83 3.80 -6.45 7.87
C ALA A 83 3.50 -6.63 6.38
N TYR A 84 2.80 -7.69 5.95
CA TYR A 84 2.43 -7.95 4.57
C TYR A 84 0.92 -7.80 4.26
N ARG A 85 0.12 -7.30 5.22
CA ARG A 85 -1.29 -6.94 5.01
C ARG A 85 -1.41 -5.86 3.93
N ILE A 86 -2.46 -5.98 3.13
CA ILE A 86 -2.95 -4.94 2.21
C ILE A 86 -4.34 -4.57 2.72
N GLU A 87 -4.64 -3.31 2.99
CA GLU A 87 -5.96 -2.86 3.45
C GLU A 87 -6.82 -2.38 2.27
N THR A 88 -8.10 -2.75 2.24
CA THR A 88 -8.99 -2.36 1.15
C THR A 88 -9.65 -1.02 1.47
N ILE A 89 -9.35 0.01 0.67
CA ILE A 89 -10.02 1.32 0.71
C ILE A 89 -11.42 1.17 0.11
N THR A 90 -12.44 1.55 0.87
CA THR A 90 -13.84 1.55 0.43
C THR A 90 -14.35 2.94 0.02
N ARG A 91 -13.75 4.00 0.56
CA ARG A 91 -14.05 5.40 0.23
C ARG A 91 -12.83 6.28 0.43
N ILE A 92 -12.71 7.31 -0.41
CA ILE A 92 -11.69 8.37 -0.29
C ILE A 92 -12.38 9.61 0.25
N LEU A 93 -11.97 10.07 1.44
CA LEU A 93 -12.54 11.22 2.13
C LEU A 93 -11.85 12.52 1.71
N GLU A 94 -10.52 12.47 1.58
CA GLU A 94 -9.68 13.65 1.33
C GLU A 94 -8.35 13.22 0.70
N VAL A 95 -7.86 14.01 -0.26
CA VAL A 95 -6.50 13.89 -0.80
C VAL A 95 -5.91 15.29 -0.91
N GLU A 96 -4.94 15.61 -0.04
CA GLU A 96 -4.33 16.94 0.02
C GLU A 96 -2.81 16.85 -0.15
N ARG A 97 -2.23 17.71 -1.00
CA ARG A 97 -0.77 17.82 -1.12
C ARG A 97 -0.25 18.92 -0.20
N ASP A 98 0.64 18.55 0.71
CA ASP A 98 1.41 19.51 1.50
C ASP A 98 2.34 20.30 0.57
N THR A 99 2.22 21.62 0.59
CA THR A 99 2.98 22.52 -0.31
C THR A 99 4.43 22.77 0.11
N LEU A 100 4.81 22.38 1.32
CA LEU A 100 6.15 22.56 1.89
C LEU A 100 6.99 21.29 1.77
N THR A 101 6.42 20.12 2.09
CA THR A 101 7.10 18.81 1.97
C THR A 101 6.93 18.18 0.60
N GLY A 102 5.86 18.56 -0.13
CA GLY A 102 5.47 17.94 -1.39
C GLY A 102 4.70 16.63 -1.22
N GLN A 103 4.66 16.05 -0.02
CA GLN A 103 3.95 14.79 0.27
C GLN A 103 2.43 14.97 0.13
N VAL A 104 1.71 13.85 0.03
CA VAL A 104 0.26 13.82 -0.17
C VAL A 104 -0.38 13.05 0.98
N ARG A 105 -1.23 13.74 1.74
CA ARG A 105 -2.05 13.21 2.82
C ARG A 105 -3.32 12.61 2.22
N TRP A 106 -3.58 11.35 2.52
CA TRP A 106 -4.81 10.65 2.15
C TRP A 106 -5.61 10.36 3.42
N ARG A 107 -6.90 10.73 3.42
CA ARG A 107 -7.87 10.22 4.39
C ARG A 107 -8.89 9.35 3.69
N VAL A 108 -9.13 8.17 4.25
CA VAL A 108 -9.93 7.11 3.63
C VAL A 108 -10.75 6.37 4.68
N GLU A 109 -11.79 5.68 4.24
CA GLU A 109 -12.41 4.58 4.99
C GLU A 109 -11.83 3.25 4.48
N ILE A 110 -11.48 2.33 5.38
CA ILE A 110 -11.08 0.95 5.04
C ILE A 110 -12.14 -0.09 5.43
N ALA A 111 -12.18 -1.19 4.69
CA ALA A 111 -13.07 -2.31 4.97
C ALA A 111 -12.79 -2.97 6.33
N VAL A 112 -13.83 -3.19 7.13
CA VAL A 112 -13.74 -3.86 8.44
C VAL A 112 -13.54 -5.37 8.25
N GLU A 113 -12.61 -5.94 9.01
CA GLU A 113 -12.04 -7.28 8.78
C GLU A 113 -13.05 -8.43 8.93
N SER A 114 -14.16 -8.21 9.64
CA SER A 114 -15.29 -9.16 9.77
C SER A 114 -15.96 -9.55 8.45
N SER A 115 -15.65 -8.84 7.35
CA SER A 115 -16.11 -9.14 6.00
C SER A 115 -15.13 -9.99 5.18
N ARG A 116 -13.86 -10.13 5.58
CA ARG A 116 -12.79 -10.55 4.66
C ARG A 116 -12.53 -12.06 4.61
N GLU A 117 -12.90 -12.80 5.65
CA GLU A 117 -12.79 -14.28 5.68
C GLU A 117 -13.72 -14.96 4.67
N GLN A 118 -14.73 -14.27 4.14
CA GLN A 118 -15.62 -14.79 3.10
C GLN A 118 -15.12 -14.59 1.65
N TYR A 119 -14.15 -13.68 1.41
CA TYR A 119 -13.69 -13.31 0.07
C TYR A 119 -12.28 -13.79 -0.29
N SER A 120 -11.54 -14.35 0.67
CA SER A 120 -10.13 -14.76 0.49
C SER A 120 -9.96 -16.12 -0.21
N GLU A 121 -10.85 -17.09 0.04
CA GLU A 121 -10.73 -18.44 -0.53
C GLU A 121 -11.08 -18.50 -2.03
N GLU A 122 -12.08 -17.73 -2.47
CA GLU A 122 -12.63 -17.83 -3.84
C GLU A 122 -11.62 -17.35 -4.91
N ARG A 123 -10.74 -16.40 -4.55
CA ARG A 123 -9.81 -15.75 -5.50
C ARG A 123 -8.53 -16.55 -5.80
N LEU A 124 -8.15 -17.49 -4.94
CA LEU A 124 -6.99 -18.37 -5.18
C LEU A 124 -7.25 -19.42 -6.27
N ALA A 125 -8.51 -19.83 -6.46
CA ALA A 125 -8.89 -20.82 -7.45
C ALA A 125 -8.83 -20.28 -8.90
N ASP A 126 -9.15 -19.00 -9.11
CA ASP A 126 -9.41 -18.49 -10.46
C ASP A 126 -8.15 -18.02 -11.22
N THR A 127 -6.98 -18.02 -10.57
CA THR A 127 -5.69 -17.62 -11.18
C THR A 127 -4.94 -18.79 -11.85
N ILE A 128 -5.35 -20.06 -11.63
CA ILE A 128 -4.68 -21.23 -12.21
C ILE A 128 -5.65 -22.00 -13.13
N LYS A 129 -5.80 -21.51 -14.37
CA LYS A 129 -6.40 -22.24 -15.50
C LYS A 129 -5.32 -22.60 -16.53
N PRO A 130 -4.79 -23.83 -16.55
CA PRO A 130 -3.83 -24.26 -17.57
C PRO A 130 -4.53 -24.82 -18.82
N SER A 131 -4.75 -23.94 -19.80
CA SER A 131 -5.06 -24.28 -21.21
C SER A 131 -4.68 -23.06 -22.06
N ASP A 132 -3.88 -23.14 -23.11
CA ASP A 132 -3.82 -24.23 -24.10
C ASP A 132 -2.43 -24.85 -24.29
N ALA A 133 -2.31 -26.16 -24.03
CA ALA A 133 -1.26 -26.99 -24.60
C ALA A 133 -1.82 -27.71 -25.84
N GLN A 134 -1.79 -27.05 -27.01
CA GLN A 134 -2.18 -27.72 -28.24
C GLN A 134 -1.16 -28.79 -28.65
N ASN A 135 -1.70 -29.98 -28.86
CA ASN A 135 -1.07 -31.22 -29.28
C ASN A 135 -0.22 -31.02 -30.56
N GLY A 136 1.11 -31.12 -30.44
CA GLY A 136 2.07 -31.13 -31.56
C GLY A 136 2.76 -32.49 -31.66
N GLN A 137 2.75 -33.08 -32.85
CA GLN A 137 3.07 -34.50 -33.05
C GLN A 137 4.57 -34.82 -32.83
N ALA A 138 4.82 -36.04 -32.35
CA ALA A 138 6.16 -36.61 -32.33
C ALA A 138 6.57 -37.05 -33.75
N GLU A 139 7.73 -36.58 -34.21
CA GLU A 139 8.48 -37.27 -35.27
C GLU A 139 9.80 -37.83 -34.71
N ASP A 140 10.07 -39.07 -35.07
CA ASP A 140 11.24 -39.85 -34.71
C ASP A 140 12.36 -39.62 -35.74
N THR A 141 13.50 -39.09 -35.30
CA THR A 141 14.76 -39.26 -36.03
C THR A 141 15.90 -39.62 -35.08
N THR A 142 16.33 -40.88 -35.14
CA THR A 142 17.47 -41.42 -34.40
C THR A 142 18.81 -41.04 -35.08
N GLY A 143 19.78 -40.50 -34.32
CA GLY A 143 21.16 -40.31 -34.82
C GLY A 143 22.11 -39.64 -33.80
N PRO A 144 23.41 -39.99 -33.68
CA PRO A 144 24.01 -40.04 -32.34
C PRO A 144 25.24 -39.14 -32.06
N LEU A 145 25.40 -38.85 -30.75
CA LEU A 145 26.66 -38.70 -29.99
C LEU A 145 27.80 -37.80 -30.52
N ARG A 146 28.09 -36.72 -29.77
CA ARG A 146 29.49 -36.43 -29.38
C ARG A 146 29.61 -35.56 -28.13
N ALA A 147 30.58 -35.90 -27.27
CA ALA A 147 30.98 -35.12 -26.12
C ALA A 147 32.30 -34.37 -26.38
N ALA A 148 32.41 -33.14 -25.86
CA ALA A 148 33.64 -32.37 -25.68
C ALA A 148 33.34 -31.28 -24.60
N THR A 149 33.77 -31.45 -23.35
CA THR A 149 35.06 -30.97 -22.80
C THR A 149 35.34 -29.47 -22.92
N LYS A 150 35.26 -28.79 -21.76
CA LYS A 150 35.98 -27.59 -21.30
C LYS A 150 36.72 -26.74 -22.35
N SER A 151 36.44 -25.43 -22.35
CA SER A 151 37.54 -24.45 -22.27
C SER A 151 37.10 -23.12 -21.66
N SER A 152 37.97 -22.56 -20.83
CA SER A 152 37.86 -21.25 -20.19
C SER A 152 38.45 -20.16 -21.08
N VAL A 153 37.77 -19.01 -21.23
CA VAL A 153 38.39 -17.78 -21.76
C VAL A 153 37.96 -16.58 -20.93
N THR A 154 38.96 -15.81 -20.49
CA THR A 154 38.91 -14.50 -19.86
C THR A 154 38.85 -13.36 -20.87
N GLY A 155 38.23 -12.24 -20.52
CA GLY A 155 38.24 -10.98 -21.27
C GLY A 155 37.02 -10.14 -20.89
N GLU A 156 37.12 -9.26 -19.89
CA GLU A 156 37.52 -7.85 -20.01
C GLU A 156 36.54 -6.98 -20.83
N VAL A 157 36.04 -5.96 -20.15
CA VAL A 157 35.09 -4.95 -20.63
C VAL A 157 35.87 -3.71 -21.09
N PRO A 158 35.58 -3.13 -22.27
CA PRO A 158 35.99 -1.77 -22.57
C PRO A 158 34.92 -0.77 -22.11
N ALA A 159 35.33 0.24 -21.34
CA ALA A 159 34.49 1.37 -20.98
C ALA A 159 34.21 2.29 -22.18
N ALA A 160 33.02 2.88 -22.23
CA ALA A 160 32.72 3.99 -23.13
C ALA A 160 32.62 5.29 -22.31
N GLN A 161 33.56 6.19 -22.57
CA GLN A 161 33.70 7.51 -21.94
C GLN A 161 33.12 8.57 -22.89
N ILE A 162 32.25 9.45 -22.40
CA ILE A 162 31.84 10.68 -23.11
C ILE A 162 31.89 11.88 -22.16
N ASP A 163 32.72 12.85 -22.52
CA ASP A 163 32.97 14.08 -21.78
C ASP A 163 31.93 15.18 -22.09
N GLY A 164 31.63 16.01 -21.07
CA GLY A 164 31.87 17.45 -21.20
C GLY A 164 30.78 18.42 -21.70
N MET A 165 29.91 18.85 -20.77
CA MET A 165 29.54 20.27 -20.51
C MET A 165 28.81 21.11 -21.60
N PRO A 166 28.29 22.34 -21.29
CA PRO A 166 28.04 22.97 -19.97
C PRO A 166 26.56 23.43 -19.78
N PRO A 167 26.17 23.92 -18.58
CA PRO A 167 24.83 24.45 -18.30
C PRO A 167 24.64 25.92 -18.74
N ALA A 168 23.39 26.37 -18.87
CA ALA A 168 23.03 27.75 -19.24
C ALA A 168 21.99 28.40 -18.30
N GLY A 169 22.31 29.59 -17.83
CA GLY A 169 21.45 30.54 -17.10
C GLY A 169 22.30 31.46 -16.19
N PRO A 170 21.80 32.62 -15.72
CA PRO A 170 20.56 33.33 -16.06
C PRO A 170 20.84 34.81 -16.49
N SER A 171 19.88 35.72 -16.25
CA SER A 171 19.83 37.19 -16.56
C SER A 171 19.43 37.54 -18.02
N ASN A 172 18.71 38.65 -18.29
CA ASN A 172 18.50 39.86 -17.49
C ASN A 172 17.13 40.58 -17.72
N GLU A 173 16.87 41.61 -16.90
CA GLU A 173 16.06 42.86 -17.02
C GLU A 173 15.50 43.27 -18.43
N GLN A 174 14.44 44.11 -18.61
CA GLN A 174 13.67 45.03 -17.74
C GLN A 174 12.35 45.51 -18.44
N ASP A 175 11.51 46.22 -17.68
CA ASP A 175 10.56 47.30 -18.07
C ASP A 175 9.28 47.09 -18.90
N GLY A 176 8.19 47.72 -18.41
CA GLY A 176 6.88 47.87 -19.04
C GLY A 176 5.80 48.42 -18.10
N GLN A 177 5.73 49.75 -17.91
CA GLN A 177 4.82 50.40 -16.95
C GLN A 177 3.37 50.60 -17.47
N SER A 178 2.38 50.59 -16.55
CA SER A 178 1.52 51.76 -16.21
C SER A 178 -0.02 51.61 -16.22
N HIS A 179 -0.67 52.07 -15.12
CA HIS A 179 -2.08 52.53 -14.92
C HIS A 179 -3.27 51.60 -15.31
N ASN A 180 -4.43 51.47 -14.61
CA ASN A 180 -5.13 52.14 -13.48
C ASN A 180 -6.14 51.13 -12.82
N GLY A 181 -6.94 51.39 -11.76
CA GLY A 181 -7.06 52.53 -10.83
C GLY A 181 -8.49 52.73 -10.23
N ASN A 182 -8.58 53.05 -8.92
CA ASN A 182 -9.74 53.54 -8.11
C ASN A 182 -10.94 52.66 -7.69
N GLY A 183 -11.35 52.85 -6.41
CA GLY A 183 -12.75 52.77 -5.91
C GLY A 183 -13.13 51.51 -5.10
N ALA A 184 -13.67 51.44 -3.87
CA ALA A 184 -13.95 52.33 -2.72
C ALA A 184 -15.33 51.97 -2.09
N SER A 185 -15.30 51.44 -0.86
CA SER A 185 -16.26 51.69 0.26
C SER A 185 -17.68 51.08 0.33
N HIS A 186 -18.09 50.86 1.61
CA HIS A 186 -19.42 50.56 2.19
C HIS A 186 -20.02 49.15 1.97
N SER A 187 -20.53 48.37 2.95
CA SER A 187 -21.02 48.50 4.36
C SER A 187 -22.56 48.53 4.57
N GLU A 188 -23.01 47.80 5.61
CA GLU A 188 -24.34 47.74 6.27
C GLU A 188 -25.43 46.75 5.78
N GLU A 189 -25.52 45.63 6.52
CA GLU A 189 -26.63 45.18 7.39
C GLU A 189 -28.14 45.31 6.99
N LYS A 190 -28.89 44.27 7.44
CA LYS A 190 -30.22 44.32 8.11
C LYS A 190 -31.49 44.04 7.28
N LEU A 191 -32.17 42.91 7.57
CA LEU A 191 -33.47 42.86 8.29
C LEU A 191 -34.15 41.47 8.23
N LEU A 192 -34.55 40.93 9.39
CA LEU A 192 -35.52 39.84 9.50
C LEU A 192 -36.97 40.37 9.49
N SER A 193 -37.92 39.57 9.01
CA SER A 193 -39.09 39.13 9.81
C SER A 193 -40.22 38.49 8.97
N LYS A 194 -40.76 37.36 9.45
CA LYS A 194 -42.19 37.19 9.78
C LYS A 194 -42.50 35.81 10.36
N VAL A 195 -42.81 35.80 11.66
CA VAL A 195 -43.39 34.67 12.40
C VAL A 195 -44.89 34.58 12.13
N ARG A 196 -45.47 33.36 12.10
CA ARG A 196 -46.91 33.13 12.33
C ARG A 196 -47.10 31.99 13.34
N LEU A 197 -47.98 32.21 14.32
CA LEU A 197 -48.37 31.25 15.36
C LEU A 197 -49.50 30.31 14.89
N PHE A 198 -49.39 29.01 15.20
CA PHE A 198 -50.30 28.20 16.04
C PHE A 198 -51.80 28.60 16.16
N ARG A 199 -52.83 27.72 16.26
CA ARG A 199 -53.08 26.25 16.42
C ARG A 199 -54.55 25.97 15.95
N PRO A 200 -55.21 24.82 16.25
CA PRO A 200 -54.93 23.41 15.91
C PRO A 200 -56.12 22.75 15.17
N ARG A 201 -56.00 21.49 14.77
CA ARG A 201 -57.19 20.61 14.64
C ARG A 201 -56.85 19.13 14.76
N ASP A 202 -57.39 18.49 15.79
CA ASP A 202 -57.39 17.04 15.91
C ASP A 202 -58.16 16.39 14.77
N LYS A 203 -57.63 15.27 14.24
CA LYS A 203 -58.41 14.12 13.77
C LYS A 203 -57.53 12.91 13.61
N GLU A 204 -57.91 11.85 14.31
CA GLU A 204 -57.17 10.59 14.36
C GLU A 204 -57.19 9.81 13.04
N ARG A 205 -56.20 8.91 12.91
CA ARG A 205 -56.23 7.66 12.13
C ARG A 205 -56.45 7.78 10.62
N ARG A 206 -55.34 7.65 9.89
CA ARG A 206 -55.20 6.56 8.91
C ARG A 206 -53.99 5.69 9.27
N LYS A 207 -54.16 4.38 9.16
CA LYS A 207 -53.07 3.40 9.28
C LYS A 207 -52.51 3.20 7.89
N ASP A 208 -51.51 3.99 7.53
CA ASP A 208 -50.66 3.65 6.41
C ASP A 208 -49.42 2.93 6.97
N LYS A 209 -49.01 1.85 6.30
CA LYS A 209 -47.87 1.06 6.74
C LYS A 209 -46.61 1.83 6.35
N GLU A 210 -45.99 2.48 7.32
CA GLU A 210 -44.56 2.74 7.20
C GLU A 210 -43.87 1.38 7.15
N GLN A 211 -43.24 1.13 6.00
CA GLN A 211 -42.19 0.14 5.83
C GLN A 211 -41.21 0.32 7.00
N PRO A 212 -40.69 -0.73 7.65
CA PRO A 212 -39.56 -0.50 8.55
C PRO A 212 -38.48 0.22 7.76
N ASP A 213 -38.01 1.35 8.30
CA ASP A 213 -36.80 1.98 7.80
C ASP A 213 -35.73 0.89 7.79
N ASP A 214 -35.22 0.60 6.60
CA ASP A 214 -34.06 -0.26 6.43
C ASP A 214 -32.88 0.59 6.90
N ASP A 215 -32.74 0.67 8.22
CA ASP A 215 -31.50 0.98 8.92
C ASP A 215 -30.51 -0.14 8.58
N SER A 216 -30.12 -0.17 7.29
CA SER A 216 -28.91 -0.82 6.83
C SER A 216 -27.82 -0.12 7.61
N GLU A 217 -27.41 -0.76 8.70
CA GLU A 217 -26.34 -0.33 9.58
C GLU A 217 -25.13 -0.12 8.69
N ILE A 218 -24.90 1.14 8.28
CA ILE A 218 -23.78 1.50 7.42
C ILE A 218 -22.58 1.23 8.30
N MET A 219 -21.97 0.06 8.07
CA MET A 219 -20.71 -0.36 8.64
C MET A 219 -19.66 0.65 8.17
N SER A 220 -19.59 1.79 8.87
CA SER A 220 -18.68 2.87 8.59
C SER A 220 -17.29 2.26 8.59
N GLY A 221 -16.61 2.34 7.44
CA GLY A 221 -15.26 1.82 7.36
C GLY A 221 -14.37 2.52 8.38
N GLU A 222 -13.32 1.85 8.82
CA GLU A 222 -12.42 2.46 9.80
C GLU A 222 -11.71 3.64 9.13
N GLU A 223 -11.77 4.85 9.72
CA GLU A 223 -11.01 5.98 9.17
C GLU A 223 -9.50 5.72 9.31
N ARG A 224 -8.78 5.98 8.22
CA ARG A 224 -7.31 5.94 8.15
C ARG A 224 -6.79 7.23 7.53
N GLU A 225 -5.68 7.70 8.07
CA GLU A 225 -4.87 8.75 7.46
C GLU A 225 -3.47 8.21 7.21
N PHE A 226 -2.92 8.44 6.01
CA PHE A 226 -1.56 8.05 5.64
C PHE A 226 -0.93 9.06 4.66
N MET A 227 0.39 9.00 4.51
CA MET A 227 1.16 9.88 3.63
C MET A 227 1.77 9.09 2.48
N ILE A 228 1.72 9.62 1.27
CA ILE A 228 2.53 9.16 0.12
C ILE A 228 3.44 10.28 -0.36
N ASN A 229 4.54 9.96 -1.05
CA ASN A 229 5.47 10.98 -1.57
C ASN A 229 4.90 11.63 -2.85
N GLY A 230 4.28 10.82 -3.71
CA GLY A 230 3.79 11.29 -5.00
C GLY A 230 2.97 10.26 -5.76
N GLN A 231 2.88 10.43 -7.07
CA GLN A 231 2.10 9.54 -7.94
C GLN A 231 2.82 8.20 -8.17
N GLU A 232 4.13 8.17 -7.99
CA GLU A 232 4.99 6.98 -8.04
C GLU A 232 4.61 5.90 -7.01
N ASP A 233 3.98 6.30 -5.91
CA ASP A 233 3.47 5.42 -4.85
C ASP A 233 2.07 4.86 -5.16
N VAL A 234 1.45 5.28 -6.28
CA VAL A 234 0.12 4.85 -6.77
C VAL A 234 0.30 4.01 -8.04
N GLN A 235 0.11 2.69 -7.92
CA GLN A 235 0.25 1.76 -9.04
C GLN A 235 -1.08 1.55 -9.76
N THR A 236 -1.17 2.08 -10.98
CA THR A 236 -2.37 2.01 -11.85
C THR A 236 -2.32 0.90 -12.91
N ALA A 237 -1.25 0.10 -12.94
CA ALA A 237 -0.99 -0.91 -13.97
C ALA A 237 -2.00 -2.09 -14.03
N ARG A 238 -2.97 -2.14 -13.11
CA ARG A 238 -4.06 -3.13 -13.05
C ARG A 238 -5.45 -2.48 -13.05
N TYR A 239 -5.57 -1.26 -13.58
CA TYR A 239 -6.81 -0.50 -13.71
C TYR A 239 -8.03 -1.38 -14.11
N PRO A 240 -9.17 -1.29 -13.41
CA PRO A 240 -9.52 -0.31 -12.37
C PRO A 240 -9.03 -0.66 -10.95
N HIS A 241 -8.24 -1.74 -10.77
CA HIS A 241 -7.64 -2.07 -9.48
C HIS A 241 -6.38 -1.22 -9.25
N ILE A 242 -6.42 -0.36 -8.24
CA ILE A 242 -5.32 0.54 -7.86
C ILE A 242 -4.64 0.00 -6.59
N TYR A 243 -3.31 0.00 -6.55
CA TYR A 243 -2.54 -0.23 -5.33
C TYR A 243 -1.85 1.06 -4.90
N ILE A 244 -1.76 1.29 -3.58
CA ILE A 244 -1.09 2.45 -2.98
C ILE A 244 -0.15 1.95 -1.89
N VAL A 245 1.05 2.53 -1.80
CA VAL A 245 2.02 2.26 -0.72
C VAL A 245 2.30 3.57 0.02
N ASP A 246 2.22 3.56 1.35
CA ASP A 246 2.52 4.76 2.14
C ASP A 246 4.02 4.88 2.50
N THR A 247 4.41 6.00 3.09
CA THR A 247 5.79 6.28 3.53
C THR A 247 6.32 5.26 4.54
N ASP A 248 5.43 4.61 5.30
CA ASP A 248 5.77 3.60 6.31
C ASP A 248 5.78 2.17 5.73
N ARG A 249 5.40 2.01 4.46
CA ARG A 249 5.24 0.77 3.68
C ARG A 249 4.00 -0.07 4.02
N ASN A 250 3.01 0.53 4.67
CA ASN A 250 1.66 -0.03 4.66
C ASN A 250 1.13 -0.01 3.23
N ARG A 251 0.28 -0.98 2.91
CA ARG A 251 -0.24 -1.19 1.58
C ARG A 251 -1.74 -1.09 1.58
N TYR A 252 -2.26 -0.38 0.60
CA TYR A 252 -3.68 -0.20 0.39
C TYR A 252 -4.06 -0.63 -1.02
N GLU A 253 -5.31 -1.06 -1.20
CA GLU A 253 -5.88 -1.38 -2.49
C GLU A 253 -7.27 -0.76 -2.65
N ILE A 254 -7.56 -0.26 -3.84
CA ILE A 254 -8.91 0.06 -4.30
C ILE A 254 -9.25 -1.02 -5.34
N LEU A 255 -10.13 -1.96 -4.99
CA LEU A 255 -10.42 -3.13 -5.83
C LEU A 255 -11.01 -2.75 -7.20
N ASP A 256 -11.81 -1.69 -7.23
CA ASP A 256 -12.40 -1.09 -8.42
C ASP A 256 -12.58 0.41 -8.17
N CYS A 257 -11.76 1.24 -8.83
CA CYS A 257 -11.83 2.69 -8.70
C CYS A 257 -12.97 3.34 -9.49
N GLU A 258 -13.56 2.66 -10.47
CA GLU A 258 -14.74 3.17 -11.20
C GLU A 258 -16.02 3.04 -10.35
N ALA A 259 -16.08 2.00 -9.51
CA ALA A 259 -17.16 1.77 -8.54
C ALA A 259 -17.20 2.76 -7.36
N LEU A 260 -16.15 3.56 -7.16
CA LEU A 260 -16.10 4.59 -6.11
C LEU A 260 -17.14 5.70 -6.33
N ASP A 261 -17.61 6.29 -5.23
CA ASP A 261 -18.52 7.43 -5.29
C ASP A 261 -17.88 8.65 -5.98
N LEU A 262 -18.72 9.59 -6.43
CA LEU A 262 -18.28 10.73 -7.22
C LEU A 262 -17.28 11.63 -6.47
N ALA A 263 -17.44 11.80 -5.16
CA ALA A 263 -16.54 12.63 -4.35
C ALA A 263 -15.18 11.95 -4.19
N SER A 264 -15.17 10.64 -3.96
CA SER A 264 -13.95 9.83 -3.90
C SER A 264 -13.15 9.91 -5.20
N ARG A 265 -13.82 9.76 -6.35
CA ARG A 265 -13.17 9.88 -7.67
C ARG A 265 -12.68 11.30 -7.98
N GLN A 266 -13.41 12.33 -7.57
CA GLN A 266 -12.98 13.73 -7.71
C GLN A 266 -11.76 14.07 -6.82
N ALA A 267 -11.70 13.53 -5.60
CA ALA A 267 -10.55 13.73 -4.71
C ALA A 267 -9.26 13.13 -5.29
N ALA A 268 -9.36 11.96 -5.94
CA ALA A 268 -8.22 11.22 -6.46
C ALA A 268 -7.91 11.40 -7.96
N GLU A 269 -8.67 12.21 -8.71
CA GLU A 269 -8.58 12.43 -10.17
C GLU A 269 -7.15 12.70 -10.71
N ARG A 270 -6.25 13.22 -9.87
CA ARG A 270 -4.85 13.49 -10.24
C ARG A 270 -3.92 12.28 -10.15
N TYR A 271 -4.40 11.15 -9.65
CA TYR A 271 -3.59 9.96 -9.33
C TYR A 271 -3.98 8.74 -10.19
N PHE A 272 -5.25 8.60 -10.57
CA PHE A 272 -5.78 7.56 -11.47
C PHE A 272 -7.07 7.99 -12.17
#